data_AF-A0A536CY71-F1
#
_entry.id   AF-A0A536CY71-F1
#
_cell.length_a   1.000
_cell.length_b   1.000
_cell.length_c   1.000
_cell.angle_alpha   90.00
_cell.angle_beta   90.00
_cell.angle_gamma   90.00
#
_symmetry.space_group_name_H-M   'P 1'
#
loop_
_entity.id
_entity.type
_entity.pdbx_description
1 polymer ?
#
loop_
_entity_poly.entity_id
_entity_poly.type
_entity_poly.pdbx_seq_one_letter_code
_entity_poly.pdbx_strand_id
1 'polypeptide(L)'
;MATRRPTGRKYGRRTFLAGLGLGVGAAGAAGVAAGVGLGRTELRLSQIVPGNFSRMFPDLPPFFDGLRTPGATDQLRDVMRDVGKPGGLLDAKDAIGAGPVALIADATVNGNDPPTNPDNPTHTAGTTFFGQFMDLDVTFDSRSTLGVPTDPTATPNARVAAFDLDTIYGQ
;
A
#
# COMPACT_ATOMS: atom_id res chain seq x y z
N MET A 1 23.09 38.05 3.32
CA MET A 1 22.50 37.33 4.47
C MET A 1 21.81 36.10 3.91
N ALA A 2 22.44 34.92 4.01
CA ALA A 2 22.02 33.70 3.32
C ALA A 2 21.01 32.90 4.17
N THR A 3 19.81 32.69 3.64
CA THR A 3 18.74 31.88 4.23
C THR A 3 19.01 30.39 4.03
N ARG A 4 19.24 29.66 5.12
CA ARG A 4 19.50 28.22 5.16
C ARG A 4 18.18 27.44 5.05
N ARG A 5 18.03 26.65 3.98
CA ARG A 5 16.91 25.71 3.75
C ARG A 5 16.95 24.57 4.78
N PRO A 6 15.82 24.09 5.32
CA PRO A 6 15.82 22.98 6.27
C PRO A 6 16.10 21.65 5.54
N THR A 7 17.05 20.90 6.08
CA THR A 7 17.47 19.58 5.58
C THR A 7 16.44 18.51 5.95
N GLY A 8 15.96 17.74 4.97
CA GLY A 8 15.02 16.64 5.15
C GLY A 8 15.55 15.57 6.12
N ARG A 9 14.75 15.27 7.14
CA ARG A 9 15.08 14.29 8.19
C ARG A 9 14.89 12.89 7.62
N LYS A 10 15.99 12.13 7.51
CA LYS A 10 15.97 10.73 7.02
C LYS A 10 15.37 9.83 8.11
N TYR A 11 14.29 9.11 7.82
CA TYR A 11 13.71 8.14 8.74
C TYR A 11 14.35 6.76 8.52
N GLY A 12 15.00 6.22 9.55
CA GLY A 12 15.62 4.89 9.48
C GLY A 12 14.61 3.77 9.82
N ARG A 13 14.84 2.55 9.32
CA ARG A 13 14.03 1.34 9.61
C ARG A 13 13.81 1.12 11.11
N ARG A 14 14.82 1.41 11.95
CA ARG A 14 14.72 1.32 13.42
C ARG A 14 13.88 2.44 14.05
N THR A 15 13.88 3.63 13.45
CA THR A 15 13.07 4.77 13.89
C THR A 15 11.59 4.57 13.55
N PHE A 16 11.29 3.91 12.42
CA PHE A 16 9.92 3.53 12.07
C PHE A 16 9.31 2.55 13.09
N LEU A 17 10.06 1.52 13.48
CA LEU A 17 9.62 0.55 14.49
C LEU A 17 9.53 1.14 15.90
N ALA A 18 10.43 2.06 16.27
CA ALA A 18 10.36 2.76 17.55
C ALA A 18 9.18 3.75 17.61
N GLY A 19 8.77 4.33 16.48
CA GLY A 19 7.63 5.25 16.39
C GLY A 19 6.27 4.58 16.58
N LEU A 20 6.17 3.26 16.36
CA LEU A 20 4.97 2.46 16.64
C LEU A 20 4.88 1.99 18.11
N GLY A 21 5.96 2.10 18.88
CA GLY A 21 6.06 1.59 20.25
C GLY A 21 5.74 2.59 21.37
N LEU A 22 5.48 3.87 21.06
CA LEU A 22 5.23 4.94 22.04
C LEU A 22 3.77 5.44 22.04
N GLY A 23 2.82 4.58 21.67
CA GLY A 23 1.38 4.88 21.69
C GLY A 23 0.56 4.15 22.76
N VAL A 24 1.15 3.24 23.55
CA VAL A 24 0.45 2.50 24.62
C VAL A 24 1.37 2.40 25.83
N GLY A 25 1.21 3.30 26.79
CA GLY A 25 2.11 3.32 27.95
C GLY A 25 1.77 4.35 29.02
N ALA A 26 0.50 4.50 29.38
CA ALA A 26 0.10 5.08 30.67
C ALA A 26 -1.37 4.74 30.99
N ALA A 27 -1.63 3.55 31.53
CA ALA A 27 -2.83 3.31 32.32
C ALA A 27 -2.42 2.49 33.54
N GLY A 28 -2.43 3.16 34.69
CA GLY A 28 -2.07 2.59 35.98
C GLY A 28 -3.00 1.46 36.41
N ALA A 29 -2.47 0.61 37.28
CA ALA A 29 -3.23 -0.43 37.96
C ALA A 29 -4.33 0.20 38.84
N ALA A 30 -5.60 -0.05 38.54
CA ALA A 30 -6.72 0.01 39.49
C ALA A 30 -7.98 -0.68 38.93
N GLY A 31 -8.30 -1.86 39.47
CA GLY A 31 -9.63 -2.20 40.01
C GLY A 31 -10.91 -2.23 39.15
N VAL A 32 -11.48 -3.44 39.09
CA VAL A 32 -12.92 -3.80 39.25
C VAL A 32 -13.91 -3.59 38.08
N ALA A 33 -14.37 -4.74 37.57
CA ALA A 33 -15.67 -5.12 37.00
C ALA A 33 -16.69 -4.05 36.56
N ALA A 34 -17.07 -4.11 35.28
CA ALA A 34 -18.46 -4.02 34.86
C ALA A 34 -18.62 -4.68 33.48
N GLY A 35 -19.48 -5.69 33.39
CA GLY A 35 -19.83 -6.34 32.13
C GLY A 35 -20.51 -5.35 31.18
N VAL A 36 -20.00 -5.27 29.96
CA VAL A 36 -20.72 -4.67 28.83
C VAL A 36 -20.84 -5.78 27.81
N GLY A 37 -22.08 -6.16 27.52
CA GLY A 37 -22.40 -7.26 26.63
C GLY A 37 -21.68 -7.11 25.29
N LEU A 38 -21.07 -8.20 24.85
CA LEU A 38 -20.71 -8.39 23.45
C LEU A 38 -22.03 -8.41 22.68
N GLY A 39 -22.51 -7.22 22.31
CA GLY A 39 -23.51 -7.06 21.28
C GLY A 39 -22.99 -7.82 20.08
N ARG A 40 -23.75 -8.84 19.67
CA ARG A 40 -23.59 -9.47 18.37
C ARG A 40 -23.64 -8.34 17.35
N THR A 41 -22.48 -7.93 16.87
CA THR A 41 -22.35 -7.12 15.68
C THR A 41 -22.99 -7.97 14.59
N GLU A 42 -24.22 -7.66 14.22
CA GLU A 42 -24.76 -8.12 12.96
C GLU A 42 -23.69 -7.80 11.91
N LEU A 43 -23.14 -8.84 11.30
CA LEU A 43 -22.24 -8.71 10.16
C LEU A 43 -22.93 -7.77 9.17
N ARG A 44 -22.49 -6.51 9.11
CA ARG A 44 -22.93 -5.56 8.11
C ARG A 44 -22.35 -6.02 6.77
N LEU A 45 -23.02 -6.99 6.15
CA LEU A 45 -22.94 -7.30 4.73
C LEU A 45 -23.42 -6.11 3.86
N SER A 46 -23.78 -4.97 4.47
CA SER A 46 -24.49 -3.84 3.85
C SER A 46 -23.62 -2.87 3.04
N GLN A 47 -22.37 -3.22 2.70
CA GLN A 47 -21.49 -2.34 1.90
C GLN A 47 -20.97 -2.93 0.59
N ILE A 48 -21.36 -4.14 0.20
CA ILE A 48 -21.03 -4.67 -1.13
C ILE A 48 -22.07 -4.13 -2.11
N VAL A 49 -21.72 -3.04 -2.81
CA VAL A 49 -22.49 -2.54 -3.95
C VAL A 49 -21.99 -3.29 -5.19
N PRO A 50 -22.84 -4.10 -5.87
CA PRO A 50 -22.42 -4.80 -7.08
C PRO A 50 -21.81 -3.84 -8.10
N GLY A 51 -20.66 -4.21 -8.66
CA GLY A 51 -19.93 -3.37 -9.61
C GLY A 51 -19.08 -2.26 -8.99
N ASN A 52 -19.06 -2.11 -7.66
CA ASN A 52 -18.12 -1.21 -6.97
C ASN A 52 -17.00 -2.00 -6.29
N PHE A 53 -15.91 -1.29 -5.98
CA PHE A 53 -14.89 -1.82 -5.07
C PHE A 53 -15.47 -2.02 -3.66
N SER A 54 -14.87 -2.94 -2.91
CA SER A 54 -15.28 -3.22 -1.52
C SER A 54 -14.07 -3.52 -0.64
N ARG A 55 -14.31 -3.64 0.67
CA ARG A 55 -13.27 -4.02 1.64
C ARG A 55 -13.40 -5.50 1.97
N MET A 56 -12.30 -6.24 1.88
CA MET A 56 -12.23 -7.62 2.35
C MET A 56 -12.50 -7.72 3.86
N PHE A 57 -12.03 -6.73 4.63
CA PHE A 57 -12.30 -6.58 6.06
C PHE A 57 -13.06 -5.26 6.30
N PRO A 58 -14.40 -5.25 6.21
CA PRO A 58 -15.19 -4.01 6.25
C PRO A 58 -15.06 -3.26 7.58
N ASP A 59 -14.89 -3.99 8.68
CA ASP A 59 -14.80 -3.42 10.02
C ASP A 59 -13.36 -3.03 10.43
N LEU A 60 -12.36 -3.31 9.60
CA LEU A 60 -10.97 -2.98 9.91
C LEU A 60 -10.68 -1.51 9.57
N PRO A 61 -10.39 -0.65 10.56
CA PRO A 61 -10.02 0.74 10.29
C PRO A 61 -8.70 0.81 9.50
N PRO A 62 -8.48 1.87 8.71
CA PRO A 62 -7.21 2.09 8.04
C PRO A 62 -6.07 2.21 9.07
N PHE A 63 -4.86 1.75 8.74
CA PHE A 63 -3.73 1.80 9.68
C PHE A 63 -3.36 3.22 10.15
N PHE A 64 -3.79 4.25 9.42
CA PHE A 64 -3.57 5.66 9.70
C PHE A 64 -4.78 6.34 10.37
N ASP A 65 -5.73 5.58 10.91
CA ASP A 65 -6.94 6.14 11.53
C ASP A 65 -6.63 7.12 12.67
N GLY A 66 -5.60 6.83 13.46
CA GLY A 66 -5.11 7.71 14.52
C GLY A 66 -4.42 8.99 14.03
N LEU A 67 -4.14 9.10 12.72
CA LEU A 67 -3.51 10.25 12.06
C LEU A 67 -4.53 11.19 11.40
N ARG A 68 -5.80 11.19 11.86
CA ARG A 68 -6.89 12.02 11.32
C ARG A 68 -6.91 13.46 11.84
N THR A 69 -5.98 13.86 12.70
CA THR A 69 -5.87 15.27 13.13
C THR A 69 -5.45 16.17 11.96
N PRO A 70 -5.89 17.44 11.92
CA PRO A 70 -5.48 18.38 10.88
C PRO A 70 -3.94 18.44 10.75
N GLY A 71 -3.43 18.26 9.53
CA GLY A 71 -1.98 18.23 9.23
C GLY A 71 -1.30 16.85 9.31
N ALA A 72 -1.91 15.86 9.97
CA ALA A 72 -1.32 14.52 10.04
C ALA A 72 -1.43 13.73 8.72
N THR A 73 -2.42 14.05 7.87
CA THR A 73 -2.47 13.54 6.48
C THR A 73 -1.31 14.05 5.63
N ASP A 74 -0.87 15.29 5.82
CA ASP A 74 0.27 15.85 5.08
C ASP A 74 1.58 15.22 5.56
N GLN A 75 1.72 15.01 6.86
CA GLN A 75 2.84 14.24 7.41
C GLN A 75 2.89 12.81 6.84
N LEU A 76 1.74 12.13 6.75
CA LEU A 76 1.67 10.79 6.13
C LEU A 76 2.11 10.83 4.66
N ARG A 77 1.63 11.81 3.88
CA ARG A 77 2.04 11.99 2.48
C ARG A 77 3.54 12.22 2.37
N ASP A 78 4.12 13.03 3.23
CA ASP A 78 5.56 13.32 3.21
C ASP A 78 6.38 12.08 3.57
N VAL A 79 5.95 11.28 4.54
CA VAL A 79 6.58 10.00 4.86
C VAL A 79 6.50 9.03 3.69
N MET A 80 5.33 8.91 3.05
CA MET A 80 5.16 8.04 1.88
C MET A 80 6.04 8.48 0.71
N ARG A 81 6.18 9.79 0.49
CA ARG A 81 7.13 10.34 -0.50
C ARG A 81 8.58 10.02 -0.15
N ASP A 82 8.96 10.12 1.13
CA ASP A 82 10.32 9.79 1.57
C ASP A 82 10.65 8.30 1.40
N VAL A 83 9.66 7.44 1.63
CA VAL A 83 9.76 5.98 1.46
C VAL A 83 9.91 5.59 -0.02
N GLY A 84 9.17 6.26 -0.92
CA GLY A 84 9.13 5.95 -2.36
C GLY A 84 10.10 6.74 -3.24
N LYS A 85 10.93 7.64 -2.69
CA LYS A 85 11.91 8.40 -3.49
C LYS A 85 13.01 7.49 -4.07
N PRO A 86 13.71 7.90 -5.14
CA PRO A 86 14.91 7.22 -5.62
C PRO A 86 15.95 7.08 -4.50
N GLY A 87 16.53 5.89 -4.36
CA GLY A 87 17.40 5.49 -3.26
C GLY A 87 16.69 5.29 -1.91
N GLY A 88 15.36 5.37 -1.90
CA GLY A 88 14.50 5.21 -0.73
C GLY A 88 14.34 3.75 -0.29
N LEU A 89 13.37 3.51 0.60
CA LEU A 89 13.12 2.18 1.13
C LEU A 89 12.51 1.24 0.09
N LEU A 90 11.66 1.76 -0.79
CA LEU A 90 10.99 0.99 -1.85
C LEU A 90 11.74 1.04 -3.20
N ASP A 91 12.93 1.63 -3.25
CA ASP A 91 13.74 1.59 -4.46
C ASP A 91 14.33 0.19 -4.67
N ALA A 92 13.97 -0.44 -5.79
CA ALA A 92 14.50 -1.76 -6.20
C ALA A 92 16.00 -1.70 -6.54
N LYS A 93 16.53 -0.52 -6.87
CA LYS A 93 17.93 -0.29 -7.28
C LYS A 93 18.33 -1.05 -8.54
N ASP A 94 17.38 -1.27 -9.43
CA ASP A 94 17.63 -1.87 -10.73
C ASP A 94 18.58 -1.00 -11.56
N ALA A 95 19.38 -1.64 -12.42
CA ALA A 95 20.30 -0.97 -13.31
C ALA A 95 19.56 -0.32 -14.51
N ILE A 96 18.71 0.68 -14.24
CA ILE A 96 17.81 1.29 -15.24
C ILE A 96 18.53 1.80 -16.51
N GLY A 97 19.82 2.11 -16.42
CA GLY A 97 20.66 2.52 -17.55
C GLY A 97 21.01 1.38 -18.53
N ALA A 98 20.84 0.11 -18.16
CA ALA A 98 21.05 -1.04 -19.04
C ALA A 98 19.99 -1.14 -20.15
N GLY A 99 18.89 -0.40 -20.02
CA GLY A 99 17.79 -0.37 -20.98
C GLY A 99 16.76 -1.49 -20.73
N PRO A 100 15.53 -1.32 -21.28
CA PRO A 100 14.39 -2.15 -20.93
C PRO A 100 14.56 -3.63 -21.32
N VAL A 101 15.23 -3.90 -22.45
CA VAL A 101 15.46 -5.29 -22.90
C VAL A 101 16.38 -6.03 -21.93
N ALA A 102 17.49 -5.42 -21.51
CA ALA A 102 18.42 -6.07 -20.57
C ALA A 102 17.80 -6.27 -19.18
N LEU A 103 17.02 -5.30 -18.70
CA LEU A 103 16.26 -5.38 -17.44
C LEU A 103 15.21 -6.51 -17.44
N ILE A 104 14.87 -7.08 -18.60
CA ILE A 104 13.95 -8.21 -18.72
C ILE A 104 14.73 -9.49 -19.01
N ALA A 105 15.58 -9.49 -20.03
CA ALA A 105 16.14 -10.70 -20.64
C ALA A 105 17.51 -11.12 -20.08
N ASP A 106 18.28 -10.20 -19.48
CA ASP A 106 19.61 -10.50 -18.96
C ASP A 106 19.57 -10.81 -17.46
N ALA A 107 19.82 -12.07 -17.12
CA ALA A 107 19.81 -12.57 -15.74
C ALA A 107 20.79 -11.84 -14.81
N THR A 108 21.90 -11.33 -15.38
CA THR A 108 22.94 -10.60 -14.63
C THR A 108 22.56 -9.16 -14.33
N VAL A 109 21.52 -8.65 -15.00
CA VAL A 109 21.02 -7.27 -14.88
C VAL A 109 19.69 -7.21 -14.12
N ASN A 110 18.79 -8.16 -14.38
CA ASN A 110 17.44 -8.18 -13.81
C ASN A 110 17.36 -8.78 -12.39
N GLY A 111 18.50 -9.13 -11.80
CA GLY A 111 18.58 -9.64 -10.43
C GLY A 111 18.18 -11.11 -10.27
N ASN A 112 18.14 -11.89 -11.36
CA ASN A 112 17.90 -13.34 -11.28
C ASN A 112 19.18 -14.14 -11.06
N ASP A 113 20.35 -13.62 -11.44
CA ASP A 113 21.64 -14.27 -11.24
C ASP A 113 22.77 -13.27 -10.82
N PRO A 114 23.20 -13.27 -9.54
CA PRO A 114 22.60 -14.02 -8.44
C PRO A 114 21.21 -13.46 -8.09
N PRO A 115 20.30 -14.28 -7.53
CA PRO A 115 18.98 -13.81 -7.10
C PRO A 115 19.07 -12.67 -6.08
N THR A 116 18.45 -11.53 -6.39
CA THR A 116 18.40 -10.36 -5.50
C THR A 116 17.08 -10.22 -4.74
N ASN A 117 16.04 -10.95 -5.13
CA ASN A 117 14.75 -10.97 -4.46
C ASN A 117 14.86 -11.69 -3.10
N PRO A 118 14.76 -10.98 -1.96
CA PRO A 118 14.94 -11.58 -0.65
C PRO A 118 13.74 -12.44 -0.21
N ASP A 119 12.56 -12.18 -0.77
CA ASP A 119 11.32 -12.86 -0.38
C ASP A 119 11.18 -14.21 -1.09
N ASN A 120 11.60 -14.28 -2.35
CA ASN A 120 11.64 -15.53 -3.11
C ASN A 120 12.73 -15.51 -4.20
N PRO A 121 13.83 -16.27 -4.05
CA PRO A 121 14.95 -16.26 -5.00
C PRO A 121 14.62 -16.89 -6.36
N THR A 122 13.48 -17.57 -6.51
CA THR A 122 13.07 -18.15 -7.81
C THR A 122 12.05 -17.30 -8.55
N HIS A 123 11.52 -16.24 -7.93
CA HIS A 123 10.58 -15.33 -8.57
C HIS A 123 11.31 -14.18 -9.25
N THR A 124 11.21 -14.16 -10.58
CA THR A 124 11.70 -13.06 -11.42
C THR A 124 10.72 -11.89 -11.40
N ALA A 125 11.13 -10.74 -11.95
CA ALA A 125 10.22 -9.61 -12.19
C ALA A 125 8.96 -9.99 -13.02
N GLY A 126 9.05 -11.06 -13.84
CA GLY A 126 7.93 -11.58 -14.61
C GLY A 126 6.73 -11.99 -13.75
N THR A 127 6.95 -12.49 -12.53
CA THR A 127 5.87 -12.82 -11.59
C THR A 127 5.05 -11.59 -11.20
N THR A 128 5.69 -10.42 -11.05
CA THR A 128 5.01 -9.16 -10.76
C THR A 128 4.16 -8.69 -11.93
N PHE A 129 4.70 -8.74 -13.15
CA PHE A 129 3.95 -8.38 -14.35
C PHE A 129 2.77 -9.31 -14.61
N PHE A 130 2.92 -10.61 -14.33
CA PHE A 130 1.81 -11.55 -14.40
C PHE A 130 0.69 -11.20 -13.40
N GLY A 131 1.06 -10.81 -12.17
CA GLY A 131 0.09 -10.31 -11.18
C GLY A 131 -0.67 -9.07 -11.67
N GLN A 132 0.04 -8.09 -12.24
CA GLN A 132 -0.57 -6.89 -12.83
C GLN A 132 -1.49 -7.23 -14.01
N PHE A 133 -1.09 -8.18 -14.86
CA PHE A 133 -1.92 -8.63 -15.97
C PHE A 133 -3.27 -9.18 -15.48
N MET A 134 -3.25 -10.02 -14.45
CA MET A 134 -4.49 -10.54 -13.86
C MET A 134 -5.32 -9.44 -13.18
N ASP A 135 -4.68 -8.54 -12.41
CA ASP A 135 -5.36 -7.44 -11.72
C ASP A 135 -6.05 -6.49 -12.70
N LEU A 136 -5.36 -6.13 -13.78
CA LEU A 136 -5.87 -5.26 -14.81
C LEU A 136 -7.00 -5.88 -15.63
N ASP A 137 -7.20 -7.20 -15.58
CA ASP A 137 -8.35 -7.87 -16.22
C ASP A 137 -9.60 -7.81 -15.33
N VAL A 138 -9.41 -7.96 -14.02
CA VAL A 138 -10.51 -8.06 -13.06
C VAL A 138 -10.94 -6.69 -12.52
N THR A 139 -10.01 -5.73 -12.46
CA THR A 139 -10.24 -4.43 -11.81
C THR A 139 -9.80 -3.24 -12.67
N PHE A 140 -10.59 -2.17 -12.63
CA PHE A 140 -10.22 -0.88 -13.18
C PHE A 140 -10.92 0.27 -12.45
N ASP A 141 -10.14 1.11 -11.79
CA ASP A 141 -10.60 2.37 -11.19
C ASP A 141 -10.33 3.54 -12.13
N SER A 142 -11.41 4.15 -12.63
CA SER A 142 -11.34 5.28 -13.59
C SER A 142 -11.55 6.65 -12.95
N ARG A 143 -11.83 6.73 -11.64
CA ARG A 143 -12.30 7.96 -10.99
C ARG A 143 -11.44 8.43 -9.84
N SER A 144 -10.72 7.54 -9.17
CA SER A 144 -9.91 7.93 -8.02
C SER A 144 -8.73 8.83 -8.41
N THR A 145 -8.44 9.79 -7.53
CA THR A 145 -7.27 10.67 -7.68
C THR A 145 -6.15 10.21 -6.75
N LEU A 146 -4.94 10.08 -7.29
CA LEU A 146 -3.79 9.65 -6.50
C LEU A 146 -3.53 10.59 -5.31
N GLY A 147 -3.34 10.01 -4.12
CA GLY A 147 -3.05 10.76 -2.89
C GLY A 147 -4.26 11.45 -2.24
N VAL A 148 -5.47 11.23 -2.78
CA VAL A 148 -6.74 11.69 -2.20
C VAL A 148 -7.46 10.48 -1.58
N PRO A 149 -7.83 10.55 -0.28
CA PRO A 149 -8.65 9.51 0.33
C PRO A 149 -9.95 9.31 -0.46
N THR A 150 -10.19 8.09 -0.92
CA THR A 150 -11.38 7.73 -1.69
C THR A 150 -12.07 6.55 -1.02
N ASP A 151 -13.40 6.59 -0.92
CA ASP A 151 -14.20 5.51 -0.36
C ASP A 151 -14.39 4.42 -1.41
N PRO A 152 -13.85 3.20 -1.23
CA PRO A 152 -13.98 2.14 -2.21
C PRO A 152 -15.44 1.77 -2.49
N THR A 153 -16.34 1.89 -1.51
CA THR A 153 -17.75 1.52 -1.67
C THR A 153 -18.52 2.47 -2.57
N ALA A 154 -17.96 3.66 -2.84
CA ALA A 154 -18.49 4.66 -3.76
C ALA A 154 -17.76 4.67 -5.12
N THR A 155 -16.73 3.84 -5.30
CA THR A 155 -15.93 3.77 -6.53
C THR A 155 -16.41 2.59 -7.40
N PRO A 156 -16.91 2.85 -8.62
CA PRO A 156 -17.25 1.78 -9.55
C PRO A 156 -15.99 1.11 -10.10
N ASN A 157 -16.02 -0.21 -10.21
CA ASN A 157 -15.14 -0.97 -11.07
C ASN A 157 -15.62 -0.82 -12.51
N ALA A 158 -14.78 -0.27 -13.38
CA ALA A 158 -15.10 -0.08 -14.79
C ALA A 158 -14.87 -1.35 -15.64
N ARG A 159 -14.50 -2.48 -15.00
CA ARG A 159 -14.47 -3.82 -15.59
C ARG A 159 -15.48 -4.76 -14.96
N VAL A 160 -15.69 -5.89 -15.62
CA VAL A 160 -16.36 -7.04 -15.03
C VAL A 160 -15.39 -7.70 -14.05
N ALA A 161 -15.85 -8.01 -12.83
CA ALA A 161 -15.06 -8.72 -11.84
C ALA A 161 -14.95 -10.23 -12.17
N ALA A 162 -14.50 -10.54 -13.38
CA ALA A 162 -14.27 -11.86 -13.91
C ALA A 162 -12.91 -11.89 -14.59
N PHE A 163 -12.31 -13.09 -14.68
CA PHE A 163 -11.09 -13.29 -15.45
C PHE A 163 -11.49 -13.83 -16.83
N ASP A 164 -11.84 -12.92 -17.73
CA ASP A 164 -12.37 -13.21 -19.07
C ASP A 164 -11.43 -12.76 -20.20
N LEU A 165 -10.25 -12.23 -19.85
CA LEU A 165 -9.20 -11.79 -20.77
C LEU A 165 -9.62 -10.61 -21.65
N ASP A 166 -10.49 -9.73 -21.15
CA ASP A 166 -10.86 -8.49 -21.83
C ASP A 166 -9.63 -7.59 -22.11
N THR A 167 -8.55 -7.75 -21.36
CA THR A 167 -7.27 -7.07 -21.59
C THR A 167 -6.56 -7.53 -22.87
N ILE A 168 -6.89 -8.73 -23.37
CA ILE A 168 -6.37 -9.28 -24.63
C ILE A 168 -7.38 -9.09 -25.76
N TYR A 169 -8.65 -9.42 -25.52
CA TYR A 169 -9.66 -9.51 -26.58
C TYR A 169 -10.51 -8.25 -26.72
N GLY A 170 -10.43 -7.33 -25.76
CA GLY A 170 -11.30 -6.16 -25.67
C GLY A 170 -12.68 -6.51 -25.09
N GLN A 171 -13.47 -5.46 -24.84
CA GLN A 171 -14.89 -5.53 -24.55
C GLN A 171 -15.73 -5.29 -25.80
#